data_AF-A0A9N9J3A0-F1
#
_entry.id   AF-A0A9N9J3A0-F1
#
_cell.length_a   1.000
_cell.length_b   1.000
_cell.length_c   1.000
_cell.angle_alpha   90.00
_cell.angle_beta   90.00
_cell.angle_gamma   90.00
#
_symmetry.space_group_name_H-M   'P 1'
#
loop_
_entity.id
_entity.type
_entity.pdbx_description
1 polymer ?
#
loop_
_entity_poly.entity_id
_entity_poly.type
_entity_poly.pdbx_seq_one_letter_code
_entity_poly.pdbx_strand_id
1 'polypeptide(L)'
;MSAQLYQTLGEDLLASFNEKRYTDITITTEQGTPNARTFRSHRFILYSRSQYFREILSDGNDIENIELPDISGEIFEDLLGGKVNLGHRSGSEVLDLLLGAEKLALDLVNSIQSFIIEQHGNWLNEHFAHIHHVSNKYETFEQLRAFCAHTVNNTPEVVFLASDFTNLPEKFNDFQEAILSRVNVVSKAVSWELEYGPSFGNDLIMIGPNLQKRCLCNVSNLPQVYEKKLRNSSSEFEIVDYEVYQIRTK
;
A
#
# COMPACT_ATOMS: atom_id res chain seq x y z
N MET A 1 -30.05 34.98 21.81
CA MET A 1 -29.57 35.09 20.42
C MET A 1 -28.06 34.96 20.49
N SER A 2 -27.46 33.95 19.84
CA SER A 2 -26.02 33.70 19.85
C SER A 2 -25.50 33.71 18.42
N ALA A 3 -24.44 34.47 18.15
CA ALA A 3 -23.73 34.43 16.88
C ALA A 3 -22.57 33.44 16.98
N GLN A 4 -22.39 32.60 15.97
CA GLN A 4 -21.35 31.58 15.93
C GLN A 4 -20.14 32.14 15.16
N LEU A 5 -19.03 32.38 15.87
CA LEU A 5 -17.85 33.09 15.34
C LEU A 5 -16.68 32.17 14.97
N TYR A 6 -16.80 30.86 15.16
CA TYR A 6 -15.68 29.92 14.97
C TYR A 6 -15.16 29.89 13.53
N GLN A 7 -16.02 30.07 12.54
CA GLN A 7 -15.61 30.10 11.13
C GLN A 7 -14.75 31.32 10.85
N THR A 8 -15.21 32.52 11.24
CA THR A 8 -14.45 33.76 11.11
C THR A 8 -13.14 33.70 11.89
N LEU A 9 -13.15 33.17 13.12
CA LEU A 9 -11.93 32.98 13.89
C LEU A 9 -10.93 32.03 13.19
N GLY A 10 -11.42 30.95 12.57
CA GLY A 10 -10.59 30.03 11.79
C GLY A 10 -9.97 30.72 10.57
N GLU A 11 -10.75 31.53 9.86
CA GLU A 11 -10.28 32.34 8.72
C GLU A 11 -9.22 33.37 9.15
N ASP A 12 -9.42 34.06 10.28
CA ASP A 12 -8.46 35.03 10.83
C ASP A 12 -7.14 34.38 11.26
N LEU A 13 -7.22 33.19 11.89
CA LEU A 13 -6.05 32.39 12.26
C LEU A 13 -5.31 31.88 11.03
N LEU A 14 -6.02 31.44 9.99
CA LEU A 14 -5.42 31.01 8.73
C LEU A 14 -4.74 32.18 7.99
N ALA A 15 -5.35 33.37 8.00
CA ALA A 15 -4.73 34.58 7.45
C ALA A 15 -3.43 34.90 8.21
N SER A 16 -3.45 34.85 9.54
CA SER A 16 -2.27 35.08 10.39
C SER A 16 -1.17 34.03 10.13
N PHE A 17 -1.57 32.77 9.89
CA PHE A 17 -0.67 31.69 9.50
C PHE A 17 0.04 31.99 8.18
N ASN A 18 -0.73 32.31 7.14
CA ASN A 18 -0.22 32.59 5.80
C ASN A 18 0.68 33.84 5.75
N GLU A 19 0.35 34.87 6.54
CA GLU A 19 1.14 36.10 6.63
C GLU A 19 2.39 35.97 7.52
N LYS A 20 2.60 34.81 8.16
CA LYS A 20 3.75 34.51 9.03
C LYS A 20 3.93 35.50 10.20
N ARG A 21 2.86 36.17 10.62
CA ARG A 21 2.87 37.12 11.76
C ARG A 21 2.93 36.35 13.07
N TYR A 22 3.74 36.78 14.04
CA TYR A 22 3.84 36.15 15.37
C TYR A 22 4.29 34.68 15.35
N THR A 23 5.12 34.30 14.37
CA THR A 23 5.69 32.96 14.30
C THR A 23 6.80 32.78 15.34
N ASP A 24 6.68 31.72 16.15
CA ASP A 24 7.49 31.43 17.33
C ASP A 24 8.17 30.05 17.28
N ILE A 25 8.07 29.36 16.14
CA ILE A 25 8.75 28.10 15.89
C ILE A 25 9.13 27.93 14.42
N THR A 26 10.21 27.20 14.18
CA THR A 26 10.70 26.86 12.85
C THR A 26 10.56 25.37 12.61
N ILE A 27 10.03 24.98 11.46
CA ILE A 27 9.93 23.59 11.02
C ILE A 27 10.80 23.42 9.79
N THR A 28 11.68 22.43 9.78
CA THR A 28 12.48 22.08 8.60
C THR A 28 12.08 20.71 8.07
N THR A 29 11.61 20.67 6.82
CA THR A 29 11.23 19.44 6.11
C THR A 29 12.38 18.95 5.25
N GLU A 30 12.44 17.64 4.99
CA GLU A 30 13.45 17.00 4.12
C GLU A 30 14.89 17.42 4.45
N GLN A 31 15.18 17.61 5.74
CA GLN A 31 16.49 18.08 6.20
C GLN A 31 17.62 17.18 5.72
N GLY A 32 18.70 17.80 5.24
CA GLY A 32 19.84 17.07 4.68
C GLY A 32 19.68 16.69 3.21
N THR A 33 18.56 17.05 2.57
CA THR A 33 18.35 16.89 1.12
C THR A 33 18.42 18.23 0.37
N PRO A 34 18.63 18.23 -0.96
CA PRO A 34 18.53 19.43 -1.79
C PRO A 34 17.14 20.08 -1.79
N ASN A 35 16.10 19.35 -1.38
CA ASN A 35 14.71 19.81 -1.36
C ASN A 35 14.30 20.39 0.01
N ALA A 36 15.22 20.45 0.97
CA ALA A 36 14.91 20.92 2.33
C ALA A 36 14.22 22.29 2.30
N ARG A 37 13.10 22.40 3.03
CA ARG A 37 12.36 23.66 3.18
C ARG A 37 12.22 24.02 4.65
N THR A 38 12.27 25.32 4.93
CA THR A 38 12.16 25.84 6.29
C THR A 38 10.94 26.76 6.39
N PHE A 39 10.07 26.45 7.34
CA PHE A 39 8.80 27.13 7.59
C PHE A 39 8.84 27.81 8.94
N ARG A 40 8.51 29.09 8.98
CA ARG A 40 8.16 29.76 10.24
C ARG A 40 6.68 29.54 10.51
N SER A 41 6.36 29.05 11.71
CA SER A 41 5.01 28.62 12.09
C SER A 41 4.67 29.06 13.52
N HIS A 42 3.49 28.65 14.00
CA HIS A 42 2.93 29.04 15.29
C HIS A 42 2.76 27.80 16.17
N ARG A 43 3.44 27.76 17.32
CA ARG A 43 3.35 26.67 18.30
C ARG A 43 1.90 26.35 18.64
N PHE A 44 1.09 27.38 18.89
CA PHE A 44 -0.32 27.23 19.24
C PHE A 44 -1.14 26.52 18.15
N ILE A 45 -0.92 26.86 16.87
CA ILE A 45 -1.65 26.25 15.75
C ILE A 45 -1.23 24.79 15.59
N LEU A 46 0.08 24.52 15.58
CA LEU A 46 0.63 23.17 15.49
C LEU A 46 0.10 22.27 16.62
N TYR A 47 0.21 22.75 17.87
CA TYR A 47 -0.32 22.08 19.06
C TYR A 47 -1.82 21.80 18.96
N SER A 48 -2.60 22.76 18.45
CA SER A 48 -4.05 22.57 18.33
C SER A 48 -4.42 21.54 17.26
N ARG A 49 -3.65 21.42 16.18
CA ARG A 49 -4.01 20.65 14.99
C ARG A 49 -3.51 19.21 14.98
N SER A 50 -2.42 18.92 15.67
CA SER A 50 -1.68 17.67 15.52
C SER A 50 -1.35 17.07 16.87
N GLN A 51 -1.67 15.78 17.03
CA GLN A 51 -1.28 15.04 18.23
C GLN A 51 0.24 14.93 18.35
N TYR A 52 0.95 14.72 17.23
CA TYR A 52 2.41 14.73 17.19
C TYR A 52 2.99 16.02 17.77
N PHE A 53 2.50 17.18 17.32
CA PHE A 53 2.96 18.46 17.85
C PHE A 53 2.58 18.68 19.31
N ARG A 54 1.44 18.17 19.78
CA ARG A 54 1.09 18.24 21.22
C ARG A 54 2.10 17.52 22.09
N GLU A 55 2.51 16.33 21.67
CA GLU A 55 3.44 15.50 22.43
C GLU A 55 4.83 16.12 22.51
N ILE A 56 5.32 16.74 21.42
CA ILE A 56 6.66 17.33 21.44
C ILE A 56 6.70 18.75 22.04
N LEU A 57 5.58 19.48 22.05
CA LEU A 57 5.49 20.84 22.58
C LEU A 57 4.93 20.92 24.02
N SER A 58 4.45 19.82 24.62
CA SER A 58 3.81 19.83 25.95
C SER A 58 4.74 20.20 27.11
N ASP A 59 6.04 19.92 26.97
CA ASP A 59 6.95 19.87 28.12
C ASP A 59 7.60 21.21 28.48
N GLY A 60 7.09 22.34 27.97
CA GLY A 60 7.66 23.66 28.25
C GLY A 60 9.10 23.82 27.75
N ASN A 61 9.57 22.93 26.89
CA ASN A 61 10.89 23.02 26.27
C ASN A 61 10.96 24.26 25.38
N ASP A 62 12.10 24.96 25.42
CA ASP A 62 12.47 26.04 24.50
C ASP A 62 12.82 25.49 23.10
N ILE A 63 11.99 24.59 22.56
CA ILE A 63 12.12 24.06 21.20
C ILE A 63 11.82 25.17 20.21
N GLU A 64 12.88 25.71 19.61
CA GLU A 64 12.78 26.72 18.55
C GLU A 64 12.68 26.08 17.15
N ASN A 65 13.20 24.87 16.98
CA ASN A 65 13.31 24.19 15.69
C ASN A 65 12.85 22.72 15.80
N ILE A 66 12.04 22.27 14.82
CA ILE A 66 11.62 20.86 14.68
C ILE A 66 11.99 20.39 13.28
N GLU A 67 12.53 19.17 13.19
CA GLU A 67 12.95 18.56 11.94
C GLU A 67 11.98 17.43 11.54
N LEU A 68 11.53 17.46 10.29
CA LEU A 68 10.63 16.48 9.69
C LEU A 68 11.25 15.93 8.38
N PRO A 69 12.29 15.07 8.49
CA PRO A 69 13.02 14.61 7.31
C PRO A 69 12.18 13.76 6.35
N ASP A 70 11.14 13.10 6.86
CA ASP A 70 10.31 12.14 6.10
C ASP A 70 9.10 12.78 5.40
N ILE A 71 8.89 14.10 5.56
CA ILE A 71 7.75 14.82 4.98
C ILE A 71 8.29 15.86 4.01
N SER A 72 7.74 15.94 2.80
CA SER A 72 8.12 16.99 1.85
C SER A 72 7.56 18.34 2.25
N GLY A 73 8.24 19.41 1.84
CA GLY A 73 7.76 20.77 2.15
C GLY A 73 6.36 21.06 1.59
N GLU A 74 6.03 20.50 0.44
CA GLU A 74 4.70 20.63 -0.18
C GLU A 74 3.62 19.90 0.62
N ILE A 75 3.87 18.64 1.00
CA ILE A 75 2.94 17.86 1.82
C ILE A 75 2.72 18.52 3.19
N PHE A 76 3.77 19.07 3.79
CA PHE A 76 3.67 19.79 5.06
C PHE A 76 2.77 21.03 4.94
N GLU A 77 2.96 21.85 3.91
CA GLU A 77 2.11 23.03 3.66
C GLU A 77 0.65 22.63 3.42
N ASP A 78 0.41 21.60 2.62
CA ASP A 78 -0.93 21.10 2.32
C ASP A 78 -1.67 20.64 3.58
N LEU A 79 -1.02 19.86 4.43
CA LEU A 79 -1.62 19.30 5.65
C LEU A 79 -1.93 20.37 6.70
N LEU A 80 -1.18 21.48 6.72
CA LEU A 80 -1.39 22.58 7.67
C LEU A 80 -2.20 23.76 7.14
N GLY A 81 -2.39 23.87 5.81
CA GLY A 81 -3.10 24.98 5.15
C GLY A 81 -4.61 25.07 5.42
N GLY A 82 -5.14 24.32 6.40
CA GLY A 82 -6.54 24.32 6.81
C GLY A 82 -7.50 23.58 5.86
N LYS A 83 -7.11 23.35 4.60
CA LYS A 83 -7.88 22.60 3.61
C LYS A 83 -6.95 21.74 2.74
N VAL A 84 -7.12 20.43 2.80
CA VAL A 84 -6.40 19.47 1.94
C VAL A 84 -7.22 19.21 0.68
N ASN A 85 -6.65 19.49 -0.50
CA ASN A 85 -7.29 19.19 -1.78
C ASN A 85 -6.80 17.85 -2.33
N LEU A 86 -7.68 16.86 -2.44
CA LEU A 86 -7.35 15.51 -2.92
C LEU A 86 -7.70 15.29 -4.41
N GLY A 87 -8.60 16.08 -5.00
CA GLY A 87 -9.31 15.72 -6.25
C GLY A 87 -8.50 15.70 -7.55
N HIS A 88 -7.28 16.25 -7.57
CA HIS A 88 -6.45 16.35 -8.79
C HIS A 88 -5.07 15.69 -8.63
N ARG A 89 -4.90 14.90 -7.58
CA ARG A 89 -3.63 14.25 -7.26
C ARG A 89 -3.55 12.86 -7.86
N SER A 90 -2.34 12.43 -8.19
CA SER A 90 -2.03 11.04 -8.50
C SER A 90 -2.11 10.16 -7.25
N GLY A 91 -2.24 8.84 -7.42
CA GLY A 91 -2.26 7.90 -6.30
C GLY A 91 -1.02 8.02 -5.40
N SER A 92 0.16 8.27 -6.00
CA SER A 92 1.40 8.49 -5.26
C SER A 92 1.33 9.74 -4.38
N GLU A 93 0.88 10.86 -4.92
CA GLU A 93 0.75 12.12 -4.16
C GLU A 93 -0.28 12.00 -3.02
N VAL A 94 -1.37 11.25 -3.24
CA VAL A 94 -2.34 10.97 -2.17
C VAL A 94 -1.76 10.05 -1.10
N LEU A 95 -0.94 9.06 -1.49
CA LEU A 95 -0.22 8.22 -0.53
C LEU A 95 0.78 9.03 0.30
N ASP A 96 1.52 9.94 -0.32
CA ASP A 96 2.45 10.83 0.38
C ASP A 96 1.72 11.73 1.39
N LEU A 97 0.54 12.26 1.02
CA LEU A 97 -0.33 12.98 1.95
C LEU A 97 -0.79 12.10 3.11
N LEU A 98 -1.17 10.85 2.84
CA LEU A 98 -1.59 9.90 3.86
C LEU A 98 -0.45 9.62 4.85
N LEU A 99 0.77 9.38 4.35
CA LEU A 99 1.95 9.17 5.17
C LEU A 99 2.32 10.39 6.00
N GLY A 100 2.20 11.60 5.43
CA GLY A 100 2.38 12.85 6.16
C GLY A 100 1.33 13.04 7.25
N ALA A 101 0.06 12.74 6.95
CA ALA A 101 -1.03 12.83 7.92
C ALA A 101 -0.86 11.85 9.09
N GLU A 102 -0.38 10.64 8.79
CA GLU A 102 -0.02 9.64 9.80
C GLU A 102 1.14 10.11 10.67
N LYS A 103 2.24 10.58 10.06
CA LYS A 103 3.42 11.07 10.78
C LYS A 103 3.08 12.24 11.71
N LEU A 104 2.18 13.13 11.28
CA LEU A 104 1.70 14.26 12.06
C LEU A 104 0.51 13.91 12.97
N ALA A 105 0.07 12.65 13.00
CA ALA A 105 -1.07 12.17 13.76
C ALA A 105 -2.30 13.10 13.64
N LEU A 106 -2.68 13.38 12.38
CA LEU A 106 -3.82 14.21 12.02
C LEU A 106 -5.08 13.37 11.91
N ASP A 107 -6.22 13.96 12.30
CA ASP A 107 -7.56 13.37 12.13
C ASP A 107 -8.05 13.47 10.67
N LEU A 108 -7.20 13.08 9.72
CA LEU A 108 -7.44 13.03 8.28
C LEU A 108 -7.10 11.66 7.69
N VAL A 109 -6.37 10.82 8.42
CA VAL A 109 -5.87 9.51 7.97
C VAL A 109 -6.99 8.66 7.37
N ASN A 110 -8.13 8.54 8.06
CA ASN A 110 -9.26 7.74 7.55
C ASN A 110 -9.90 8.34 6.29
N SER A 111 -10.06 9.66 6.24
CA SER A 111 -10.65 10.34 5.08
C SER A 111 -9.77 10.20 3.83
N ILE A 112 -8.45 10.29 3.99
CA ILE A 112 -7.50 10.11 2.88
C ILE A 112 -7.47 8.63 2.44
N GLN A 113 -7.52 7.68 3.37
CA GLN A 113 -7.61 6.24 3.04
C GLN A 113 -8.86 5.93 2.22
N SER A 114 -10.04 6.40 2.63
CA SER A 114 -11.27 6.18 1.87
C SER A 114 -11.16 6.76 0.46
N PHE A 115 -10.62 7.99 0.35
CA PHE A 115 -10.43 8.64 -0.94
C PHE A 115 -9.48 7.87 -1.87
N ILE A 116 -8.30 7.44 -1.41
CA ILE A 116 -7.34 6.75 -2.27
C ILE A 116 -7.87 5.38 -2.73
N ILE A 117 -8.62 4.67 -1.88
CA ILE A 117 -9.25 3.40 -2.24
C ILE A 117 -10.33 3.61 -3.31
N GLU A 118 -11.18 4.62 -3.13
CA GLU A 118 -12.28 4.90 -4.06
C GLU A 118 -11.81 5.46 -5.40
N GLN A 119 -10.85 6.39 -5.40
CA GLN A 119 -10.46 7.13 -6.59
C GLN A 119 -9.23 6.55 -7.29
N HIS A 120 -8.39 5.81 -6.57
CA HIS A 120 -7.11 5.31 -7.06
C HIS A 120 -6.93 3.79 -6.85
N GLY A 121 -8.01 3.01 -6.73
CA GLY A 121 -7.96 1.56 -6.55
C GLY A 121 -7.11 0.81 -7.60
N ASN A 122 -7.17 1.22 -8.87
CA ASN A 122 -6.32 0.63 -9.92
C ASN A 122 -4.83 0.87 -9.66
N TRP A 123 -4.47 2.08 -9.24
CA TRP A 123 -3.09 2.42 -8.91
C TRP A 123 -2.61 1.65 -7.67
N LEU A 124 -3.47 1.48 -6.65
CA LEU A 124 -3.15 0.66 -5.48
C LEU A 124 -2.86 -0.79 -5.87
N ASN A 125 -3.63 -1.34 -6.80
CA ASN A 125 -3.43 -2.68 -7.33
C ASN A 125 -2.14 -2.80 -8.16
N GLU A 126 -1.81 -1.79 -8.98
CA GLU A 126 -0.56 -1.76 -9.74
C GLU A 126 0.70 -1.71 -8.85
N HIS A 127 0.58 -1.19 -7.62
CA HIS A 127 1.65 -1.03 -6.64
C HIS A 127 1.39 -1.88 -5.38
N PHE A 128 0.76 -3.04 -5.56
CA PHE A 128 0.24 -3.84 -4.45
C PHE A 128 1.30 -4.18 -3.40
N ALA A 129 2.52 -4.54 -3.81
CA ALA A 129 3.54 -4.95 -2.85
C ALA A 129 3.95 -3.79 -1.92
N HIS A 130 4.10 -2.59 -2.48
CA HIS A 130 4.37 -1.38 -1.71
C HIS A 130 3.20 -1.03 -0.77
N ILE A 131 1.96 -1.04 -1.27
CA ILE A 131 0.77 -0.71 -0.48
C ILE A 131 0.53 -1.74 0.64
N HIS A 132 0.74 -3.02 0.36
CA HIS A 132 0.68 -4.08 1.37
C HIS A 132 1.70 -3.84 2.48
N HIS A 133 2.95 -3.50 2.14
CA HIS A 133 3.96 -3.17 3.12
C HIS A 133 3.58 -1.94 3.97
N VAL A 134 3.16 -0.85 3.31
CA VAL A 134 2.78 0.40 3.99
C VAL A 134 1.57 0.21 4.90
N SER A 135 0.54 -0.50 4.44
CA SER A 135 -0.68 -0.73 5.23
C SER A 135 -0.43 -1.56 6.49
N ASN A 136 0.52 -2.50 6.44
CA ASN A 136 0.92 -3.30 7.60
C ASN A 136 1.91 -2.59 8.54
N LYS A 137 2.55 -1.51 8.08
CA LYS A 137 3.49 -0.73 8.90
C LYS A 137 2.79 0.14 9.95
N TYR A 138 1.60 0.67 9.65
CA TYR A 138 0.89 1.63 10.50
C TYR A 138 -0.45 1.08 10.97
N GLU A 139 -0.67 0.98 12.28
CA GLU A 139 -1.91 0.42 12.84
C GLU A 139 -3.16 1.20 12.41
N THR A 140 -3.04 2.50 12.19
CA THR A 140 -4.13 3.38 11.72
C THR A 140 -4.60 3.08 10.28
N PHE A 141 -3.83 2.31 9.50
CA PHE A 141 -4.13 2.02 8.08
C PHE A 141 -5.07 0.82 7.89
N GLU A 142 -6.11 0.73 8.71
CA GLU A 142 -7.07 -0.38 8.70
C GLU A 142 -7.79 -0.55 7.36
N GLN A 143 -8.17 0.55 6.70
CA GLN A 143 -8.92 0.49 5.44
C GLN A 143 -8.02 0.00 4.30
N LEU A 144 -6.77 0.46 4.23
CA LEU A 144 -5.81 -0.06 3.25
C LEU A 144 -5.49 -1.53 3.50
N ARG A 145 -5.34 -1.97 4.76
CA ARG A 145 -5.16 -3.40 5.05
C ARG A 145 -6.37 -4.21 4.62
N ALA A 146 -7.58 -3.72 4.87
CA ALA A 146 -8.81 -4.38 4.44
C ALA A 146 -8.89 -4.47 2.91
N PHE A 147 -8.51 -3.41 2.20
CA PHE A 147 -8.37 -3.41 0.75
C PHE A 147 -7.39 -4.50 0.29
N CYS A 148 -6.17 -4.54 0.84
CA CYS A 148 -5.18 -5.56 0.48
C CYS A 148 -5.68 -6.98 0.74
N ALA A 149 -6.30 -7.22 1.91
CA ALA A 149 -6.86 -8.53 2.27
C ALA A 149 -8.02 -8.93 1.34
N HIS A 150 -8.85 -7.96 0.94
CA HIS A 150 -9.91 -8.19 -0.04
C HIS A 150 -9.33 -8.62 -1.39
N THR A 151 -8.33 -7.91 -1.91
CA THR A 151 -7.66 -8.24 -3.18
C THR A 151 -7.04 -9.64 -3.11
N VAL A 152 -6.31 -9.97 -2.04
CA VAL A 152 -5.67 -11.29 -1.88
C VAL A 152 -6.68 -12.44 -1.86
N ASN A 153 -7.85 -12.24 -1.25
CA ASN A 153 -8.83 -13.31 -1.07
C ASN A 153 -9.83 -13.42 -2.23
N ASN A 154 -10.17 -12.32 -2.89
CA ASN A 154 -11.26 -12.30 -3.87
C ASN A 154 -10.76 -12.13 -5.31
N THR A 155 -9.59 -11.52 -5.50
CA THR A 155 -8.99 -11.25 -6.82
C THR A 155 -7.46 -11.46 -6.79
N PRO A 156 -6.97 -12.63 -6.37
CA PRO A 156 -5.54 -12.89 -6.18
C PRO A 156 -4.71 -12.68 -7.46
N GLU A 157 -5.29 -12.83 -8.65
CA GLU A 157 -4.66 -12.55 -9.94
C GLU A 157 -4.11 -11.13 -10.04
N VAL A 158 -4.80 -10.16 -9.44
CA VAL A 158 -4.38 -8.75 -9.41
C VAL A 158 -3.04 -8.59 -8.69
N VAL A 159 -2.79 -9.37 -7.64
CA VAL A 159 -1.53 -9.35 -6.89
C VAL A 159 -0.37 -9.78 -7.80
N PHE A 160 -0.57 -10.83 -8.61
CA PHE A 160 0.47 -11.34 -9.52
C PHE A 160 0.72 -10.44 -10.74
N LEU A 161 -0.29 -9.64 -11.12
CA LEU A 161 -0.21 -8.67 -12.21
C LEU A 161 0.31 -7.30 -11.76
N ALA A 162 0.48 -7.08 -10.45
CA ALA A 162 1.05 -5.86 -9.93
C ALA A 162 2.45 -5.62 -10.50
N SER A 163 2.74 -4.36 -10.85
CA SER A 163 4.02 -3.98 -11.46
C SER A 163 5.21 -4.21 -10.53
N ASP A 164 4.94 -4.21 -9.22
CA ASP A 164 5.92 -4.39 -8.15
C ASP A 164 5.82 -5.75 -7.47
N PHE A 165 5.13 -6.73 -8.07
CA PHE A 165 4.91 -8.07 -7.49
C PHE A 165 6.21 -8.73 -6.99
N THR A 166 7.33 -8.54 -7.70
CA THR A 166 8.63 -9.11 -7.31
C THR A 166 9.19 -8.56 -6.01
N ASN A 167 8.63 -7.46 -5.49
CA ASN A 167 8.99 -6.86 -4.21
C ASN A 167 8.24 -7.49 -3.02
N LEU A 168 7.28 -8.40 -3.26
CA LEU A 168 6.64 -9.14 -2.18
C LEU A 168 7.66 -10.05 -1.47
N PRO A 169 7.50 -10.26 -0.14
CA PRO A 169 8.34 -11.19 0.61
C PRO A 169 8.36 -12.58 -0.02
N GLU A 170 9.51 -13.25 0.10
CA GLU A 170 9.64 -14.63 -0.41
C GLU A 170 8.58 -15.57 0.18
N LYS A 171 8.19 -15.34 1.44
CA LYS A 171 7.10 -16.04 2.12
C LYS A 171 5.92 -15.11 2.32
N PHE A 172 5.20 -14.83 1.24
CA PHE A 172 3.91 -14.14 1.29
C PHE A 172 2.81 -15.15 1.62
N ASN A 173 2.28 -15.08 2.86
CA ASN A 173 1.36 -16.07 3.42
C ASN A 173 -0.08 -15.57 3.55
N ASP A 174 -0.39 -14.42 2.94
CA ASP A 174 -1.71 -13.81 3.09
C ASP A 174 -2.79 -14.51 2.25
N PHE A 175 -2.38 -15.30 1.24
CA PHE A 175 -3.29 -16.15 0.47
C PHE A 175 -3.87 -17.26 1.36
N GLN A 176 -5.16 -17.16 1.70
CA GLN A 176 -5.85 -18.18 2.49
C GLN A 176 -6.41 -19.33 1.63
N GLU A 177 -7.04 -19.00 0.51
CA GLU A 177 -7.68 -19.99 -0.37
C GLU A 177 -6.80 -20.41 -1.56
N ALA A 178 -5.84 -19.58 -1.94
CA ALA A 178 -4.92 -19.87 -3.04
C ALA A 178 -3.67 -20.61 -2.56
N ILE A 179 -3.24 -21.61 -3.33
CA ILE A 179 -1.98 -22.33 -3.10
C ILE A 179 -0.86 -21.56 -3.81
N LEU A 180 -0.06 -20.83 -3.04
CA LEU A 180 1.21 -20.29 -3.53
C LEU A 180 2.33 -21.33 -3.34
N SER A 181 2.91 -21.77 -4.46
CA SER A 181 3.97 -22.78 -4.48
C SER A 181 5.12 -22.39 -5.40
N ARG A 182 6.35 -22.36 -4.86
CA ARG A 182 7.56 -22.01 -5.61
C ARG A 182 8.09 -23.22 -6.38
N VAL A 183 8.69 -22.97 -7.55
CA VAL A 183 9.32 -24.01 -8.36
C VAL A 183 10.69 -24.33 -7.77
N ASN A 184 10.92 -25.60 -7.41
CA ASN A 184 12.23 -26.10 -6.97
C ASN A 184 13.13 -26.46 -8.15
N VAL A 185 12.55 -26.98 -9.24
CA VAL A 185 13.29 -27.41 -10.44
C VAL A 185 12.84 -26.57 -11.63
N VAL A 186 13.53 -25.46 -11.88
CA VAL A 186 13.15 -24.45 -12.89
C VAL A 186 12.95 -25.03 -14.28
N SER A 187 13.77 -26.01 -14.69
CA SER A 187 13.64 -26.68 -16.00
C SER A 187 12.34 -27.48 -16.16
N LYS A 188 11.60 -27.70 -15.07
CA LYS A 188 10.31 -28.37 -15.02
C LYS A 188 9.17 -27.45 -14.57
N ALA A 189 9.40 -26.13 -14.53
CA ALA A 189 8.36 -25.16 -14.19
C ALA A 189 7.15 -25.29 -15.13
N VAL A 190 7.42 -25.34 -16.44
CA VAL A 190 6.43 -25.64 -17.47
C VAL A 190 7.10 -26.52 -18.52
N SER A 191 6.53 -27.69 -18.76
CA SER A 191 6.97 -28.65 -19.79
C SER A 191 5.79 -29.01 -20.70
N TRP A 192 6.10 -29.39 -21.93
CA TRP A 192 5.11 -29.86 -22.90
C TRP A 192 5.49 -31.27 -23.33
N GLU A 193 4.60 -32.22 -23.07
CA GLU A 193 4.82 -33.63 -23.38
C GLU A 193 3.83 -34.10 -24.45
N LEU A 194 4.31 -34.89 -25.41
CA LEU A 194 3.51 -35.40 -26.53
C LEU A 194 2.29 -36.21 -26.08
N GLU A 195 2.39 -36.91 -24.94
CA GLU A 195 1.36 -37.81 -24.42
C GLU A 195 0.30 -37.09 -23.55
N TYR A 196 0.63 -35.92 -22.99
CA TYR A 196 -0.14 -35.29 -21.90
C TYR A 196 -0.25 -33.76 -21.95
N GLY A 197 0.14 -33.09 -23.05
CA GLY A 197 0.00 -31.64 -23.17
C GLY A 197 0.89 -30.83 -22.20
N PRO A 198 0.45 -29.64 -21.73
CA PRO A 198 1.17 -28.87 -20.72
C PRO A 198 1.28 -29.63 -19.39
N SER A 199 2.41 -29.47 -18.73
CA SER A 199 2.69 -30.03 -17.42
C SER A 199 3.53 -29.07 -16.59
N PHE A 200 3.32 -29.07 -15.28
CA PHE A 200 4.09 -28.30 -14.31
C PHE A 200 4.93 -29.31 -13.53
N GLY A 201 5.84 -29.96 -14.26
CA GLY A 201 6.54 -31.14 -13.79
C GLY A 201 5.58 -32.30 -13.53
N ASN A 202 5.66 -32.89 -12.34
CA ASN A 202 4.80 -34.00 -11.92
C ASN A 202 3.71 -33.57 -10.93
N ASP A 203 3.70 -32.29 -10.57
CA ASP A 203 2.76 -31.71 -9.61
C ASP A 203 1.40 -31.42 -10.28
N LEU A 204 1.40 -31.13 -11.58
CA LEU A 204 0.20 -31.00 -12.41
C LEU A 204 0.47 -31.49 -13.86
N ILE A 205 -0.31 -32.45 -14.32
CA ILE A 205 -0.25 -33.00 -15.69
C ILE A 205 -1.63 -32.88 -16.33
N MET A 206 -1.71 -32.33 -17.54
CA MET A 206 -2.98 -31.95 -18.19
C MET A 206 -3.33 -32.81 -19.42
N ILE A 207 -3.85 -34.02 -19.21
CA ILE A 207 -4.04 -35.01 -20.28
C ILE A 207 -5.31 -34.75 -21.11
N GLY A 208 -5.19 -34.87 -22.44
CA GLY A 208 -6.32 -35.05 -23.37
C GLY A 208 -6.66 -33.85 -24.25
N PRO A 209 -7.37 -34.05 -25.38
CA PRO A 209 -7.83 -32.96 -26.23
C PRO A 209 -8.82 -32.08 -25.46
N ASN A 210 -8.58 -30.76 -25.46
CA ASN A 210 -9.39 -29.74 -24.78
C ASN A 210 -9.43 -29.83 -23.24
N LEU A 211 -8.47 -30.50 -22.57
CA LEU A 211 -8.41 -30.61 -21.09
C LEU A 211 -9.63 -31.25 -20.40
N GLN A 212 -10.59 -31.73 -21.18
CA GLN A 212 -11.88 -32.16 -20.66
C GLN A 212 -11.84 -33.52 -19.98
N LYS A 213 -10.76 -34.31 -20.06
CA LYS A 213 -10.69 -35.64 -19.42
C LYS A 213 -9.27 -36.04 -19.05
N ARG A 214 -8.94 -35.89 -17.74
CA ARG A 214 -7.83 -36.50 -16.97
C ARG A 214 -6.65 -35.58 -16.61
N CYS A 215 -6.92 -34.44 -15.96
CA CYS A 215 -5.85 -33.72 -15.25
C CYS A 215 -5.47 -34.46 -13.96
N LEU A 216 -4.18 -34.58 -13.69
CA LEU A 216 -3.62 -35.30 -12.53
C LEU A 216 -2.75 -34.36 -11.71
N CYS A 217 -2.88 -34.42 -10.39
CA CYS A 217 -1.95 -33.79 -9.46
C CYS A 217 -1.27 -34.81 -8.58
N ASN A 218 -0.05 -34.49 -8.13
CA ASN A 218 0.69 -35.26 -7.13
C ASN A 218 0.92 -36.73 -7.52
N VAL A 219 1.48 -36.98 -8.70
CA VAL A 219 1.73 -38.36 -9.17
C VAL A 219 2.73 -39.04 -8.24
N SER A 220 2.25 -40.03 -7.48
CA SER A 220 2.78 -40.50 -6.19
C SER A 220 4.15 -41.19 -6.20
N ASN A 221 4.80 -41.31 -7.37
CA ASN A 221 6.09 -41.99 -7.53
C ASN A 221 7.18 -41.09 -8.13
N LEU A 222 6.93 -39.79 -8.30
CA LEU A 222 7.86 -38.86 -8.92
C LEU A 222 8.28 -37.75 -7.94
N PRO A 223 9.51 -37.22 -8.06
CA PRO A 223 9.98 -36.15 -7.19
C PRO A 223 9.15 -34.88 -7.40
N GLN A 224 8.88 -34.19 -6.29
CA GLN A 224 8.13 -32.94 -6.27
C GLN A 224 8.93 -31.83 -6.95
N VAL A 225 8.33 -31.17 -7.94
CA VAL A 225 8.94 -30.06 -8.69
C VAL A 225 8.63 -28.73 -8.02
N TYR A 226 7.53 -28.64 -7.28
CA TYR A 226 7.10 -27.47 -6.54
C TYR A 226 7.28 -27.64 -5.02
N GLU A 227 7.45 -26.55 -4.27
CA GLU A 227 7.64 -26.58 -2.81
C GLU A 227 6.40 -27.16 -2.09
N LYS A 228 5.21 -26.75 -2.53
CA LYS A 228 3.91 -27.22 -2.05
C LYS A 228 3.16 -27.91 -3.18
N LYS A 229 2.31 -28.87 -2.81
CA LYS A 229 1.41 -29.53 -3.75
C LYS A 229 0.46 -28.51 -4.34
N LEU A 230 0.32 -28.47 -5.67
CA LEU A 230 -0.58 -27.53 -6.35
C LEU A 230 -2.07 -27.84 -6.13
N ARG A 231 -2.38 -29.01 -5.56
CA ARG A 231 -3.71 -29.47 -5.18
C ARG A 231 -3.60 -30.44 -4.01
N ASN A 232 -4.56 -30.46 -3.09
CA ASN A 232 -4.54 -31.40 -1.96
C ASN A 232 -5.01 -32.82 -2.34
N SER A 233 -5.77 -32.98 -3.43
CA SER A 233 -6.25 -34.27 -3.94
C SER A 233 -5.33 -34.82 -5.03
N SER A 234 -5.18 -36.15 -5.09
CA SER A 234 -4.55 -36.88 -6.20
C SER A 234 -5.58 -37.45 -7.18
N SER A 235 -6.88 -37.18 -6.98
CA SER A 235 -7.93 -37.60 -7.90
C SER A 235 -7.81 -36.88 -9.24
N GLU A 236 -8.19 -37.57 -10.32
CA GLU A 236 -8.41 -36.92 -11.61
C GLU A 236 -9.42 -35.77 -11.48
N PHE A 237 -9.23 -34.71 -12.26
CA PHE A 237 -10.14 -33.58 -12.32
C PHE A 237 -10.13 -32.94 -13.71
N GLU A 238 -11.09 -32.04 -13.94
CA GLU A 238 -11.21 -31.26 -15.17
C GLU A 238 -10.76 -29.82 -14.90
N ILE A 239 -10.03 -29.24 -15.84
CA ILE A 239 -9.71 -27.82 -15.85
C ILE A 239 -10.64 -27.17 -16.86
N VAL A 240 -11.55 -26.34 -16.36
CA VAL A 240 -12.52 -25.61 -17.18
C VAL A 240 -11.85 -24.42 -17.86
N ASP A 241 -10.92 -23.78 -17.18
CA ASP A 241 -10.17 -22.63 -17.67
C ASP A 241 -8.80 -22.54 -16.97
N TYR A 242 -7.80 -21.99 -17.67
CA TYR A 242 -6.49 -21.69 -17.12
C TYR A 242 -5.83 -20.57 -17.91
N GLU A 243 -5.05 -19.76 -17.20
CA GLU A 243 -4.29 -18.66 -17.80
C GLU A 243 -2.81 -18.84 -17.45
N VAL A 244 -1.94 -18.59 -18.44
CA VAL A 244 -0.49 -18.64 -18.26
C VAL A 244 0.07 -17.25 -18.49
N TYR A 245 0.57 -16.65 -17.42
CA TYR A 245 1.17 -15.33 -17.45
C TYR A 245 2.70 -15.44 -17.50
N GLN A 246 3.32 -14.79 -18.48
CA GLN A 246 4.76 -14.55 -18.45
C GLN A 246 5.03 -13.22 -17.73
N ILE A 247 5.44 -13.29 -16.47
CA ILE A 247 5.90 -12.11 -15.74
C ILE A 247 7.32 -11.79 -16.19
N ARG A 248 7.52 -10.67 -16.87
CA ARG A 248 8.85 -10.16 -17.25
C ARG A 248 9.22 -9.04 -16.30
N THR A 249 10.28 -9.22 -15.53
CA THR A 249 10.93 -8.11 -14.82
C THR A 249 11.50 -7.16 -15.87
N LYS A 250 11.10 -5.88 -15.83
CA LYS A 250 11.70 -4.83 -16.67
C LYS A 250 13.14 -4.55 -16.27
#